data_AF-A0AAI9K607-F1
#
_entry.id   AF-A0AAI9K607-F1
#
_cell.length_a   1.000
_cell.length_b   1.000
_cell.length_c   1.000
_cell.angle_alpha   90.00
_cell.angle_beta   90.00
_cell.angle_gamma   90.00
#
_symmetry.space_group_name_H-M   'P 1'
#
loop_
_entity.id
_entity.type
_entity.pdbx_description
1 polymer ?
#
loop_
_entity_poly.entity_id
_entity_poly.type
_entity_poly.pdbx_seq_one_letter_code
_entity_poly.pdbx_strand_id
1 'polypeptide(L)'
;MRLISQKGWGYIDIEYENGTITMDYTSEGTRIIYSWNDDSGECVIMAEYSSREKAEKVLEDMTKVYGSYISCNGGPGILQGSGYQQAFCFTPPKVFRFPADDEVEV
;
A
#
# COMPACT_ATOMS: atom_id res chain seq x y z
N MET A 1 -2.34 3.66 5.86
CA MET A 1 -2.44 3.31 4.42
C MET A 1 -3.02 1.91 4.34
N ARG A 2 -3.95 1.63 3.43
CA ARG A 2 -4.46 0.27 3.23
C ARG A 2 -3.52 -0.51 2.31
N LEU A 3 -3.18 -1.73 2.68
CA LEU A 3 -2.42 -2.68 1.86
C LEU A 3 -3.37 -3.76 1.37
N ILE A 4 -3.43 -3.93 0.05
CA ILE A 4 -4.26 -4.93 -0.60
C ILE A 4 -3.36 -6.00 -1.20
N SER A 5 -3.58 -7.27 -0.86
CA SER A 5 -2.77 -8.36 -1.42
C SER A 5 -2.85 -8.45 -2.94
N GLN A 6 -1.81 -9.07 -3.49
CA GLN A 6 -1.70 -9.40 -4.90
C GLN A 6 -2.89 -10.25 -5.32
N LYS A 7 -3.38 -9.99 -6.54
CA LYS A 7 -4.51 -10.73 -7.09
C LYS A 7 -4.17 -12.23 -7.12
N GLY A 8 -5.07 -13.07 -6.56
CA GLY A 8 -4.87 -14.51 -6.46
C GLY A 8 -4.49 -15.02 -5.06
N TRP A 9 -4.05 -14.15 -4.16
CA TRP A 9 -3.59 -14.51 -2.80
C TRP A 9 -4.67 -14.36 -1.70
N GLY A 10 -5.95 -14.55 -2.05
CA GLY A 10 -7.04 -14.60 -1.07
C GLY A 10 -7.70 -13.27 -0.66
N TYR A 11 -7.37 -12.15 -1.32
CA TYR A 11 -7.91 -10.81 -1.06
C TYR A 11 -7.80 -10.39 0.42
N ILE A 12 -6.60 -9.93 0.79
CA ILE A 12 -6.29 -9.40 2.12
C ILE A 12 -6.32 -7.88 2.02
N ASP A 13 -6.99 -7.23 2.97
CA ASP A 13 -7.03 -5.77 3.10
C ASP A 13 -6.75 -5.36 4.55
N ILE A 14 -5.56 -4.81 4.78
CA ILE A 14 -4.98 -4.55 6.09
C ILE A 14 -4.41 -3.14 6.21
N GLU A 15 -4.18 -2.69 7.44
CA GLU A 15 -3.61 -1.38 7.72
C GLU A 15 -2.08 -1.47 7.79
N TYR A 16 -1.40 -0.65 7.00
CA TYR A 16 0.07 -0.58 6.99
C TYR A 16 0.64 -0.32 8.39
N GLU A 17 -0.04 0.49 9.20
CA GLU A 17 0.40 0.94 10.51
C GLU A 17 0.33 -0.12 11.62
N ASN A 18 -0.40 -1.23 11.42
CA ASN A 18 -0.64 -2.23 12.47
C ASN A 18 0.35 -3.40 12.47
N GLY A 19 1.39 -3.33 11.65
CA GLY A 19 2.27 -4.46 11.43
C GLY A 19 3.62 -4.10 10.84
N THR A 20 4.36 -5.15 10.48
CA THR A 20 5.67 -5.07 9.85
C THR A 20 5.63 -5.84 8.53
N ILE A 21 6.27 -5.30 7.50
CA ILE A 21 6.43 -5.96 6.21
C ILE A 21 7.85 -6.49 6.11
N THR A 22 7.98 -7.76 5.73
CA THR A 22 9.26 -8.44 5.56
C THR A 22 9.32 -9.15 4.20
N MET A 23 10.54 -9.44 3.75
CA MET A 23 10.79 -10.28 2.59
C MET A 23 11.29 -11.65 3.04
N ASP A 24 10.79 -12.69 2.40
CA ASP A 24 11.28 -14.05 2.55
C ASP A 24 11.72 -14.61 1.20
N TYR A 25 12.87 -15.28 1.19
CA TYR A 25 13.53 -15.77 -0.03
C TYR A 25 13.32 -17.28 -0.14
N THR A 26 12.69 -17.69 -1.23
CA THR A 26 12.38 -19.11 -1.50
C THR A 26 13.09 -19.57 -2.77
N SER A 27 13.09 -20.87 -3.04
CA SER A 27 13.58 -21.41 -4.31
C SER A 27 12.71 -21.03 -5.52
N GLU A 28 11.47 -20.61 -5.28
CA GLU A 28 10.46 -20.30 -6.32
C GLU A 28 10.34 -18.80 -6.60
N GLY A 29 10.87 -17.96 -5.71
CA GLY A 29 10.76 -16.50 -5.80
C GLY A 29 10.97 -15.81 -4.45
N THR A 30 10.59 -14.54 -4.39
CA THR A 30 10.63 -13.71 -3.17
C THR A 30 9.21 -13.35 -2.75
N ARG A 31 8.87 -13.67 -1.50
CA ARG A 31 7.56 -13.38 -0.90
C ARG A 31 7.62 -12.10 -0.10
N ILE A 32 6.56 -11.31 -0.18
CA ILE A 32 6.30 -10.20 0.74
C ILE A 32 5.31 -10.68 1.79
N ILE A 33 5.72 -10.61 3.06
CA ILE A 33 4.96 -11.09 4.21
C ILE A 33 4.58 -9.88 5.06
N TYR A 34 3.35 -9.86 5.53
CA TYR A 34 2.91 -8.94 6.57
C TYR A 34 2.71 -9.71 7.87
N SER A 35 3.25 -9.19 8.96
CA SER A 35 3.05 -9.70 10.32
C SER A 35 2.41 -8.62 11.18
N TRP A 36 1.38 -8.97 11.94
CA TRP A 36 0.76 -8.03 12.88
C TRP A 36 1.70 -7.73 14.04
N ASN A 37 1.66 -6.48 14.53
CA ASN A 37 2.39 -6.07 15.72
C ASN A 37 1.62 -6.44 16.99
N ASP A 38 1.23 -7.71 17.09
CA ASP A 38 0.59 -8.31 18.26
C ASP A 38 1.33 -9.59 18.66
N ASP A 39 0.97 -10.14 19.82
CA ASP A 39 1.59 -11.36 20.34
C ASP A 39 1.05 -12.64 19.66
N SER A 40 0.27 -12.52 18.57
CA SER A 40 -0.34 -13.69 17.91
C SER A 40 0.67 -14.50 17.10
N GLY A 41 1.74 -13.84 16.61
CA GLY A 41 2.66 -14.44 15.64
C GLY A 41 2.01 -14.72 14.27
N GLU A 42 0.79 -14.23 14.03
CA GLU A 42 0.11 -14.38 12.76
C GLU A 42 0.81 -13.56 11.67
N CYS A 43 0.92 -14.16 10.49
CA CYS A 43 1.43 -13.50 9.30
C CYS A 43 0.70 -13.97 8.06
N VAL A 44 0.71 -13.12 7.04
CA VAL A 44 0.06 -13.40 5.75
C VAL A 44 0.99 -13.06 4.61
N ILE A 45 0.96 -13.88 3.56
CA ILE A 45 1.66 -13.60 2.32
C ILE A 45 0.82 -12.58 1.54
N MET A 46 1.40 -11.40 1.31
CA MET A 46 0.75 -10.31 0.60
C MET A 46 1.00 -10.39 -0.91
N ALA A 47 2.16 -10.90 -1.32
CA ALA A 47 2.54 -11.05 -2.72
C ALA A 47 3.72 -12.01 -2.87
N GLU A 48 3.89 -12.54 -4.09
CA GLU A 48 5.09 -13.26 -4.50
C GLU A 48 5.60 -12.72 -5.83
N TYR A 49 6.92 -12.64 -5.96
CA TYR A 49 7.62 -12.15 -7.14
C TYR A 49 8.70 -13.14 -7.59
N SER A 50 8.94 -13.21 -8.89
CA SER A 50 9.90 -14.13 -9.50
C SER A 50 11.36 -13.82 -9.13
N SER A 51 11.65 -12.61 -8.65
CA SER A 51 13.00 -12.19 -8.27
C SER A 51 12.99 -11.26 -7.06
N ARG A 52 14.16 -11.13 -6.43
CA ARG A 52 14.37 -10.23 -5.30
C ARG A 52 14.23 -8.77 -5.73
N GLU A 53 14.77 -8.42 -6.88
CA GLU A 53 14.80 -7.05 -7.39
C GLU A 53 13.39 -6.54 -7.66
N LYS A 54 12.49 -7.40 -8.17
CA LYS A 54 11.07 -7.08 -8.31
C LYS A 54 10.41 -6.78 -6.95
N ALA A 55 10.65 -7.63 -5.95
CA ALA A 55 10.09 -7.43 -4.61
C ALA A 55 10.60 -6.14 -3.96
N GLU A 56 11.90 -5.84 -4.08
CA GLU A 56 12.50 -4.59 -3.59
C GLU A 56 11.88 -3.37 -4.29
N LYS A 57 11.74 -3.42 -5.63
CA LYS A 57 11.10 -2.35 -6.41
C LYS A 57 9.68 -2.06 -5.95
N VAL A 58 8.90 -3.10 -5.67
CA VAL A 58 7.52 -2.97 -5.18
C VAL A 58 7.48 -2.33 -3.79
N LEU A 59 8.39 -2.71 -2.88
CA LEU A 59 8.48 -2.09 -1.55
C LEU A 59 8.93 -0.62 -1.61
N GLU A 60 9.81 -0.27 -2.55
CA GLU A 60 10.16 1.13 -2.81
C GLU A 60 8.95 1.93 -3.28
N ASP A 61 8.16 1.39 -4.23
CA ASP A 61 6.97 2.07 -4.75
C ASP A 61 5.88 2.18 -3.68
N MET A 62 5.70 1.16 -2.84
CA MET A 62 4.85 1.23 -1.65
C MET A 62 5.29 2.35 -0.71
N THR A 63 6.59 2.48 -0.45
CA THR A 63 7.15 3.55 0.40
C THR A 63 6.91 4.92 -0.20
N LYS A 64 7.02 5.06 -1.53
CA LYS A 64 6.67 6.31 -2.24
C LYS A 64 5.19 6.66 -2.09
N VAL A 65 4.28 5.68 -2.23
CA VAL A 65 2.84 5.90 -2.00
C VAL A 65 2.59 6.32 -0.56
N TYR A 66 3.20 5.64 0.41
CA TYR A 66 3.09 6.01 1.83
C TYR A 66 3.62 7.42 2.12
N GLY A 67 4.74 7.81 1.53
CA GLY A 67 5.34 9.14 1.69
C GLY A 67 4.67 10.26 0.89
N SER A 68 3.84 9.93 -0.10
CA SER A 68 3.17 10.94 -0.95
C SER A 68 2.21 11.82 -0.15
N TYR A 69 2.05 13.09 -0.52
CA TYR A 69 0.99 13.94 0.02
C TYR A 69 -0.13 14.04 -1.00
N ILE A 70 -1.37 13.78 -0.60
CA ILE A 70 -2.53 14.01 -1.45
C ILE A 70 -2.80 15.52 -1.43
N SER A 71 -2.48 16.21 -2.52
CA SER A 71 -2.85 17.60 -2.72
C SER A 71 -3.93 17.69 -3.80
N CYS A 72 -5.02 18.39 -3.49
CA CYS A 72 -6.02 18.78 -4.48
C CYS A 72 -6.33 20.24 -4.28
N ASN A 73 -6.42 20.98 -5.38
CA ASN A 73 -6.75 22.39 -5.36
C ASN A 73 -8.21 22.55 -4.95
N GLY A 74 -8.43 23.32 -3.90
CA GLY A 74 -9.78 23.73 -3.49
C GLY A 74 -10.42 24.68 -4.50
N GLY A 75 -11.63 25.11 -4.19
CA GLY A 75 -12.40 26.01 -5.04
C GLY A 75 -13.16 27.07 -4.24
N PRO A 76 -13.68 28.11 -4.90
CA PRO A 76 -14.59 29.06 -4.27
C PRO A 76 -15.86 28.35 -3.82
N GLY A 77 -16.21 28.47 -2.53
CA GLY A 77 -17.44 27.89 -1.98
C GLY A 77 -18.69 28.63 -2.46
N ILE A 78 -19.75 27.90 -2.82
CA ILE A 78 -21.01 28.44 -3.37
C ILE A 78 -21.96 28.97 -2.25
N LEU A 79 -21.64 28.71 -0.98
CA LEU A 79 -22.44 29.22 0.15
C LEU A 79 -22.16 30.72 0.36
N GLN A 80 -23.21 31.54 0.43
CA GLN A 80 -23.10 32.99 0.64
C GLN A 80 -22.28 33.30 1.90
N GLY A 81 -21.02 33.72 1.70
CA GLY A 81 -20.07 34.06 2.78
C GLY A 81 -18.93 33.06 2.99
N SER A 82 -18.88 31.93 2.28
CA SER A 82 -17.79 30.95 2.43
C SER A 82 -16.56 31.34 1.60
N GLY A 83 -15.39 31.39 2.26
CA GLY A 83 -14.09 31.59 1.61
C GLY A 83 -13.65 30.39 0.75
N TYR A 84 -12.34 30.24 0.56
CA TYR A 84 -11.77 29.13 -0.21
C TYR A 84 -12.02 27.80 0.51
N GLN A 85 -12.70 26.86 -0.14
CA GLN A 85 -13.00 25.54 0.40
C GLN A 85 -11.92 24.56 -0.05
N GLN A 86 -11.29 23.85 0.90
CA GLN A 86 -10.37 22.76 0.57
C GLN A 86 -11.08 21.70 -0.29
N ALA A 87 -10.34 21.07 -1.21
CA ALA A 87 -10.89 20.08 -2.14
C ALA A 87 -11.55 18.89 -1.41
N PHE A 88 -11.12 18.60 -0.18
CA PHE A 88 -11.72 17.59 0.66
C PHE A 88 -11.97 18.13 2.07
N CYS A 89 -13.10 17.73 2.64
CA CYS A 89 -13.35 17.89 4.08
C CYS A 89 -12.62 16.82 4.92
N PHE A 90 -12.04 15.80 4.28
CA PHE A 90 -11.32 14.67 4.89
C PHE A 90 -10.18 14.21 3.98
N THR A 91 -9.04 13.82 4.53
CA THR A 91 -7.94 13.24 3.73
C THR A 91 -8.35 11.84 3.26
N PRO A 92 -8.45 11.56 1.94
CA PRO A 92 -8.78 10.24 1.46
C PRO A 92 -7.68 9.23 1.86
N PRO A 93 -8.05 7.97 2.18
CA PRO A 93 -7.07 6.97 2.58
C PRO A 93 -6.14 6.64 1.40
N LYS A 94 -4.84 6.54 1.69
CA LYS A 94 -3.88 5.94 0.75
C LYS A 94 -4.14 4.44 0.66
N VAL A 95 -4.12 3.90 -0.55
CA VAL A 95 -4.26 2.47 -0.81
C VAL A 95 -3.11 2.02 -1.69
N PHE A 96 -2.41 0.97 -1.29
CA PHE A 96 -1.40 0.29 -2.08
C PHE A 96 -1.84 -1.14 -2.32
N ARG A 97 -2.02 -1.52 -3.59
CA ARG A 97 -2.29 -2.89 -3.98
C ARG A 97 -1.01 -3.49 -4.54
N PHE A 98 -0.61 -4.65 -4.03
CA PHE A 98 0.56 -5.35 -4.57
C PHE A 98 0.30 -5.75 -6.04
N PRO A 99 1.16 -5.33 -6.98
CA PRO A 99 1.02 -5.66 -8.40
C PRO A 99 1.28 -7.14 -8.66
N ALA A 100 0.74 -7.65 -9.77
CA ALA A 100 1.09 -8.98 -10.28
C ALA A 100 2.57 -9.03 -10.71
N ASP A 101 3.18 -10.21 -10.73
CA ASP A 101 4.61 -10.34 -11.05
C ASP A 101 4.97 -9.81 -12.44
N ASP A 102 4.09 -10.00 -13.42
CA ASP A 102 4.23 -9.54 -14.81
C ASP A 102 4.01 -8.03 -14.98
N GLU A 103 3.47 -7.35 -13.96
CA GLU A 103 3.29 -5.90 -13.93
C GLU A 103 4.53 -5.16 -13.37
N VAL A 104 5.54 -5.89 -12.86
CA VAL A 104 6.75 -5.30 -12.26
C VAL A 104 7.92 -5.37 -13.24
N GLU A 105 8.30 -4.21 -13.75
CA GLU A 105 9.52 -4.00 -14.55
C GLU A 105 10.67 -3.52 -13.65
N VAL A 106 11.87 -4.07 -13.87
CA VAL A 106 13.11 -3.80 -13.10
C VAL A 106 14.19 -3.25 -14.00
#